data_AF-A0A1V4WN59-F1
#
_entry.id   AF-A0A1V4WN59-F1
#
_cell.length_a   1.000
_cell.length_b   1.000
_cell.length_c   1.000
_cell.angle_alpha   90.00
_cell.angle_beta   90.00
_cell.angle_gamma   90.00
#
_symmetry.space_group_name_H-M   'P 1'
#
loop_
_entity.id
_entity.type
_entity.pdbx_description
1 polymer ?
#
loop_
_entity_poly.entity_id
_entity_poly.type
_entity_poly.pdbx_seq_one_letter_code
_entity_poly.pdbx_strand_id
1 'polypeptide(L)'
;MKMFCPKCKTEYRPGYTVCADCGVGLVDQLPPDPDPGKPIDIEDSRLSDSDLHFEHVLDTFNAADVAVMKCALDAEDIDYWFHGEFAATNLYRAIPMRLMVRSDQVEIAREILKGLDLSIRQVTLTDSQSNDSQGFADQDKDVPAAEATVAETPVHKGTTGALFKASKYVLVIVLFVVACVFFSRYRSMRGDSPEELYAKGEQSWAEHNPSKARSYYEKALKKNPKSDNYHYKIGTTYEIEGNLNIALRHYDAAIELNPKNTEVYHRRAYVYLKLGNYGRAQKEFDKTIDLNPRDPAAYMSRGYLYERIQDYGAAIRDYAQVIELDPAFPGGYLGRGSANEMLGNRNEAVSDFNKVVELEPRNVLDYTYRGYAHAHLGNHQQAIIDFSKVLSSYPKNGYLYYARGRSYLDLKDYRMAMEDCNKALNIDPTLTEAHLCRGTSHEKLRDYAKAIKDYNKAIERDPGRPGGYNSMAWVLATCTEQKQRDGRKALQYAQKAIMMAEKNKDVNLAEYYDTLAAAYAETGEFEKAAQMESRAYDLFRPLYEKPKDKADMKERIGAYKNRETFVQWKSKKAKE
;
A
#
# COMPACT_ATOMS: atom_id res chain seq x y z
N MET A 1 -11.79 -3.59 14.77
CA MET A 1 -11.28 -2.76 15.89
C MET A 1 -11.51 -1.31 15.50
N LYS A 2 -12.17 -0.49 16.33
CA LYS A 2 -12.38 0.93 16.03
C LYS A 2 -11.04 1.66 16.15
N MET A 3 -10.51 2.22 15.06
CA MET A 3 -9.26 2.96 15.07
C MET A 3 -9.56 4.45 15.25
N PHE A 4 -8.80 5.16 16.06
CA PHE A 4 -9.02 6.59 16.32
C PHE A 4 -7.78 7.40 15.92
N CYS A 5 -8.04 8.53 15.29
CA CYS A 5 -7.05 9.50 14.87
C CYS A 5 -6.21 9.98 16.06
N PRO A 6 -4.88 9.79 16.04
CA PRO A 6 -4.06 10.06 17.22
C PRO A 6 -4.03 11.55 17.60
N LYS A 7 -4.23 12.45 16.62
CA LYS A 7 -4.24 13.92 16.75
C LYS A 7 -5.57 14.44 17.28
N CYS A 8 -6.69 14.16 16.61
CA CYS A 8 -8.01 14.73 16.98
C CYS A 8 -8.97 13.75 17.67
N LYS A 9 -8.54 12.51 17.91
CA LYS A 9 -9.33 11.45 18.56
C LYS A 9 -10.62 11.05 17.85
N THR A 10 -10.81 11.46 16.59
CA THR A 10 -11.95 11.05 15.74
C THR A 10 -11.77 9.61 15.24
N GLU A 11 -12.83 8.80 15.19
CA GLU A 11 -12.76 7.42 14.67
C GLU A 11 -12.40 7.43 13.17
N TYR A 12 -11.33 6.73 12.79
CA TYR A 12 -11.05 6.40 11.40
C TYR A 12 -12.19 5.54 10.85
N ARG A 13 -12.74 5.94 9.71
CA ARG A 13 -13.77 5.15 9.05
C ARG A 13 -13.16 3.88 8.45
N PRO A 14 -13.87 2.74 8.46
CA PRO A 14 -13.41 1.51 7.81
C PRO A 14 -13.05 1.78 6.33
N GLY A 15 -11.81 1.47 5.94
CA GLY A 15 -11.32 1.64 4.56
C GLY A 15 -10.61 2.96 4.23
N TYR A 16 -10.35 3.83 5.21
CA TYR A 16 -9.68 5.12 4.97
C TYR A 16 -8.29 5.17 5.61
N THR A 17 -7.26 5.49 4.82
CA THR A 17 -5.87 5.64 5.28
C THR A 17 -5.55 7.04 5.76
N VAL A 18 -6.50 7.98 5.85
CA VAL A 18 -6.25 9.37 6.28
C VAL A 18 -7.42 9.88 7.13
N CYS A 19 -7.07 10.59 8.20
CA CYS A 19 -7.99 11.14 9.19
C CYS A 19 -8.66 12.39 8.62
N ALA A 20 -9.97 12.30 8.49
CA ALA A 20 -10.86 13.32 7.94
C ALA A 20 -10.67 14.75 8.49
N ASP A 21 -10.39 14.84 9.78
CA ASP A 21 -10.40 16.12 10.51
C ASP A 21 -9.08 16.86 10.45
N CYS A 22 -7.98 16.15 10.29
CA CYS A 22 -6.67 16.73 10.44
C CYS A 22 -5.61 16.17 9.48
N GLY A 23 -6.03 15.39 8.48
CA GLY A 23 -5.16 14.88 7.44
C GLY A 23 -4.18 13.78 7.88
N VAL A 24 -4.29 13.27 9.12
CA VAL A 24 -3.34 12.28 9.64
C VAL A 24 -3.57 10.91 9.01
N GLY A 25 -2.59 10.44 8.24
CA GLY A 25 -2.58 9.10 7.68
C GLY A 25 -2.74 8.00 8.76
N LEU A 26 -3.65 7.05 8.57
CA LEU A 26 -3.45 5.67 9.03
C LEU A 26 -2.26 5.14 8.23
N VAL A 27 -1.09 5.07 8.85
CA VAL A 27 0.10 4.46 8.24
C VAL A 27 -0.06 2.94 8.05
N ASP A 28 -1.16 2.37 8.53
CA ASP A 28 -1.53 0.98 8.31
C ASP A 28 -2.39 0.86 7.05
N GLN A 29 -1.78 1.04 5.87
CA GLN A 29 -1.94 0.25 4.64
C GLN A 29 -0.98 0.81 3.56
N LEU A 30 0.32 0.90 3.89
CA LEU A 30 1.29 0.58 2.84
C LEU A 30 1.08 -0.91 2.54
N PRO A 31 1.01 -1.36 1.27
CA PRO A 31 1.34 -2.76 1.00
C PRO A 31 2.70 -3.03 1.69
N PRO A 32 2.96 -4.26 2.17
CA PRO A 32 4.32 -4.61 2.57
C PRO A 32 5.26 -4.09 1.48
N ASP A 33 6.36 -3.43 1.89
CA ASP A 33 7.39 -2.92 0.99
C ASP A 33 7.53 -3.88 -0.20
N PRO A 34 7.55 -3.37 -1.46
CA PRO A 34 8.09 -4.19 -2.52
C PRO A 34 9.51 -4.55 -2.07
N ASP A 35 9.70 -5.84 -1.82
CA ASP A 35 10.97 -6.46 -1.50
C ASP A 35 12.10 -5.76 -2.27
N PRO A 36 13.16 -5.24 -1.62
CA PRO A 36 14.29 -4.62 -2.31
C PRO A 36 15.00 -5.55 -3.32
N GLY A 37 14.56 -6.80 -3.45
CA GLY A 37 14.97 -7.76 -4.45
C GLY A 37 14.13 -7.86 -5.75
N LYS A 38 13.17 -6.98 -6.05
CA LYS A 38 12.49 -7.01 -7.38
C LYS A 38 13.26 -6.20 -8.44
N PRO A 39 13.82 -6.83 -9.49
CA PRO A 39 14.23 -6.09 -10.68
C PRO A 39 12.99 -5.53 -11.38
N ILE A 40 13.11 -4.26 -11.79
CA ILE A 40 12.19 -3.62 -12.73
C ILE A 40 12.33 -4.37 -14.06
N ASP A 41 11.24 -4.92 -14.58
CA ASP A 41 11.18 -5.42 -15.96
C ASP A 41 11.44 -4.25 -16.92
N ILE A 42 12.70 -4.12 -17.31
CA ILE A 42 13.13 -3.49 -18.55
C ILE A 42 13.27 -4.65 -19.52
N GLU A 43 12.29 -4.81 -20.41
CA GLU A 43 12.47 -5.68 -21.57
C GLU A 43 13.71 -5.24 -22.35
N ASP A 44 14.57 -6.23 -22.58
CA ASP A 44 15.65 -6.29 -23.56
C ASP A 44 16.80 -5.28 -23.45
N SER A 45 17.83 -5.67 -22.71
CA SER A 45 19.15 -5.82 -23.34
C SER A 45 20.02 -6.83 -22.59
N ARG A 46 20.38 -7.88 -23.32
CA ARG A 46 21.36 -8.92 -22.98
C ARG A 46 22.56 -8.34 -22.23
N LEU A 47 22.92 -8.97 -21.11
CA LEU A 47 24.29 -9.24 -20.66
C LEU A 47 24.25 -10.01 -19.33
N SER A 48 24.65 -11.27 -19.33
CA SER A 48 25.40 -11.83 -18.21
C SER A 48 26.44 -12.81 -18.76
N ASP A 49 27.69 -12.38 -18.66
CA ASP A 49 28.85 -13.25 -18.61
C ASP A 49 29.07 -13.65 -17.15
N SER A 50 29.83 -14.74 -16.97
CA SER A 50 30.61 -15.12 -15.77
C SER A 50 29.81 -15.63 -14.56
N ASP A 51 30.19 -16.69 -13.84
CA ASP A 51 31.43 -17.48 -13.80
C ASP A 51 31.18 -18.71 -12.90
N LEU A 52 32.17 -19.62 -12.88
CA LEU A 52 32.44 -20.68 -11.89
C LEU A 52 32.12 -22.16 -12.24
N HIS A 53 33.16 -22.76 -12.84
CA HIS A 53 33.89 -23.94 -12.35
C HIS A 53 33.20 -25.31 -12.37
N PHE A 54 33.60 -26.16 -13.33
CA PHE A 54 34.17 -27.50 -13.09
C PHE A 54 34.66 -28.11 -14.42
N GLU A 55 35.84 -27.72 -14.90
CA GLU A 55 36.52 -28.46 -15.98
C GLU A 55 37.97 -28.69 -15.60
N HIS A 56 38.27 -29.92 -15.21
CA HIS A 56 39.47 -30.66 -15.63
C HIS A 56 39.40 -32.05 -15.02
N VAL A 57 38.64 -32.96 -15.65
CA VAL A 57 39.03 -34.35 -15.99
C VAL A 57 37.94 -34.90 -16.91
N LEU A 58 37.91 -34.56 -18.21
CA LEU A 58 37.23 -35.35 -19.25
C LEU A 58 37.83 -35.05 -20.65
N ASP A 59 39.16 -35.18 -20.80
CA ASP A 59 39.85 -35.08 -22.10
C ASP A 59 39.61 -36.31 -23.03
N THR A 60 38.41 -36.90 -23.02
CA THR A 60 38.13 -38.11 -23.83
C THR A 60 36.73 -38.19 -24.45
N PHE A 61 36.00 -37.09 -24.65
CA PHE A 61 34.71 -37.14 -25.36
C PHE A 61 34.60 -36.10 -26.49
N ASN A 62 34.09 -36.55 -27.65
CA ASN A 62 33.89 -35.73 -28.84
C ASN A 62 32.62 -34.87 -28.70
N ALA A 63 32.58 -33.74 -29.41
CA ALA A 63 31.52 -32.72 -29.38
C ALA A 63 30.07 -33.22 -29.62
N ALA A 64 29.88 -34.44 -30.12
CA ALA A 64 28.57 -35.06 -30.31
C ALA A 64 27.96 -35.59 -29.00
N ASP A 65 28.79 -36.03 -28.04
CA ASP A 65 28.32 -36.55 -26.75
C ASP A 65 27.84 -35.41 -25.83
N VAL A 66 28.41 -34.21 -26.00
CA VAL A 66 28.05 -32.98 -25.27
C VAL A 66 26.70 -32.43 -25.72
N ALA A 67 26.35 -32.55 -27.01
CA ALA A 67 25.08 -32.06 -27.54
C ALA A 67 23.86 -32.87 -27.05
N VAL A 68 24.03 -34.19 -26.85
CA VAL A 68 22.97 -35.08 -26.35
C VAL A 68 22.69 -34.84 -24.86
N MET A 69 23.72 -34.56 -24.06
CA MET A 69 23.52 -34.17 -22.65
C MET A 69 22.88 -32.78 -22.51
N LYS A 70 23.22 -31.82 -23.39
CA LYS A 70 22.64 -30.47 -23.35
C LYS A 70 21.14 -30.47 -23.65
N CYS A 71 20.69 -31.25 -24.63
CA CYS A 71 19.25 -31.42 -24.90
C CYS A 71 18.47 -32.12 -23.76
N ALA A 72 19.14 -32.93 -22.93
CA ALA A 72 18.50 -33.62 -21.81
C ALA A 72 18.46 -32.80 -20.52
N LEU A 73 19.30 -31.77 -20.39
CA LEU A 73 19.34 -30.86 -19.24
C LEU A 73 18.49 -29.60 -19.45
N ASP A 74 18.29 -29.16 -20.70
CA ASP A 74 17.45 -28.00 -21.03
C ASP A 74 15.95 -28.34 -21.19
N ALA A 75 15.57 -29.63 -21.03
CA ALA A 75 14.19 -30.09 -21.10
C ALA A 75 13.63 -30.38 -19.69
N GLU A 76 13.48 -29.34 -18.88
CA GLU A 76 12.43 -29.33 -17.86
C GLU A 76 11.09 -29.23 -18.61
N ASP A 77 10.15 -30.15 -18.35
CA ASP A 77 8.81 -30.29 -18.95
C ASP A 77 8.65 -31.11 -20.26
N ILE A 78 8.97 -32.42 -20.23
CA ILE A 78 8.39 -33.38 -21.18
C ILE A 78 7.72 -34.55 -20.44
N ASP A 79 6.39 -34.51 -20.37
CA ASP A 79 5.54 -35.64 -19.95
C ASP A 79 5.41 -36.67 -21.10
N TYR A 80 6.06 -37.83 -20.96
CA TYR A 80 5.80 -38.98 -21.85
C TYR A 80 4.69 -39.87 -21.29
N TRP A 81 3.57 -39.97 -22.02
CA TRP A 81 2.53 -40.99 -21.78
C TRP A 81 2.74 -42.18 -22.73
N PHE A 82 3.17 -43.32 -22.18
CA PHE A 82 3.17 -44.61 -22.90
C PHE A 82 1.86 -45.36 -22.58
N HIS A 83 1.02 -45.60 -23.59
CA HIS A 83 -0.04 -46.61 -23.53
C HIS A 83 0.29 -47.77 -24.46
N GLY A 84 0.51 -48.96 -23.87
CA GLY A 84 0.70 -50.20 -24.60
C GLY A 84 -0.10 -51.34 -23.97
N GLU A 85 -1.11 -51.83 -24.66
CA GLU A 85 -1.74 -53.12 -24.37
C GLU A 85 -0.83 -54.25 -24.87
N PHE A 86 -0.42 -55.14 -23.96
CA PHE A 86 0.36 -56.33 -24.29
C PHE A 86 -0.55 -57.52 -24.54
N ALA A 87 -0.70 -57.93 -25.80
CA ALA A 87 -1.18 -59.27 -26.15
C ALA A 87 -0.02 -60.07 -26.73
N ALA A 88 0.56 -60.94 -25.90
CA ALA A 88 1.63 -61.85 -26.32
C ALA A 88 1.02 -63.01 -27.12
N THR A 89 1.34 -63.12 -28.41
CA THR A 89 1.43 -64.41 -29.13
C THR A 89 2.26 -64.26 -30.41
N ASN A 90 3.12 -65.25 -30.66
CA ASN A 90 4.14 -65.29 -31.71
C ASN A 90 3.58 -65.16 -33.14
N LEU A 91 4.12 -64.23 -33.94
CA LEU A 91 4.77 -64.45 -35.26
C LEU A 91 5.13 -63.09 -35.88
N TYR A 92 6.32 -62.98 -36.46
CA TYR A 92 6.85 -61.83 -37.21
C TYR A 92 5.80 -61.10 -38.08
N ARG A 93 5.17 -60.06 -37.55
CA ARG A 93 4.48 -59.01 -38.31
C ARG A 93 4.86 -57.67 -37.69
N ALA A 94 5.33 -56.75 -38.53
CA ALA A 94 5.66 -55.38 -38.15
C ALA A 94 4.46 -54.73 -37.43
N ILE A 95 4.68 -54.28 -36.21
CA ILE A 95 3.67 -53.59 -35.40
C ILE A 95 3.77 -52.09 -35.74
N PRO A 96 2.74 -51.47 -36.32
CA PRO A 96 2.77 -50.03 -36.58
C PRO A 96 2.75 -49.26 -35.25
N MET A 97 3.78 -48.45 -35.00
CA MET A 97 3.82 -47.51 -33.88
C MET A 97 3.18 -46.18 -34.30
N ARG A 98 2.35 -45.63 -33.41
CA ARG A 98 1.70 -44.32 -33.56
C ARG A 98 2.38 -43.32 -32.64
N LEU A 99 2.79 -42.18 -33.20
CA LEU A 99 3.42 -41.09 -32.48
C LEU A 99 2.54 -39.83 -32.65
N MET A 100 2.14 -39.20 -31.56
CA MET A 100 1.49 -37.89 -31.60
C MET A 100 2.53 -36.80 -31.40
N VAL A 101 2.62 -35.89 -32.35
CA VAL A 101 3.51 -34.72 -32.31
C VAL A 101 2.74 -33.50 -32.76
N ARG A 102 3.18 -32.30 -32.34
CA ARG A 102 2.65 -31.07 -32.93
C ARG A 102 2.98 -31.02 -34.42
N SER A 103 2.08 -30.47 -35.22
CA SER A 103 2.23 -30.45 -36.68
C SER A 103 3.49 -29.72 -37.17
N ASP A 104 3.97 -28.70 -36.43
CA ASP A 104 5.21 -27.98 -36.73
C ASP A 104 6.49 -28.75 -36.38
N GLN A 105 6.38 -29.80 -35.55
CA GLN A 105 7.51 -30.64 -35.09
C GLN A 105 7.68 -31.92 -35.93
N VAL A 106 6.82 -32.15 -36.92
CA VAL A 106 6.82 -33.37 -37.75
C VAL A 106 8.13 -33.55 -38.52
N GLU A 107 8.72 -32.47 -39.02
CA GLU A 107 9.97 -32.57 -39.80
C GLU A 107 11.19 -32.85 -38.92
N ILE A 108 11.19 -32.32 -37.69
CA ILE A 108 12.20 -32.61 -36.67
C ILE A 108 12.10 -34.08 -36.25
N ALA A 109 10.88 -34.58 -36.00
CA ALA A 109 10.65 -35.99 -35.74
C ALA A 109 11.10 -36.87 -36.91
N ARG A 110 10.93 -36.41 -38.16
CA ARG A 110 11.36 -37.13 -39.36
C ARG A 110 12.89 -37.23 -39.46
N GLU A 111 13.63 -36.18 -39.11
CA GLU A 111 15.10 -36.21 -39.07
C GLU A 111 15.65 -37.06 -37.92
N ILE A 112 15.03 -36.99 -36.73
CA ILE A 112 15.39 -37.87 -35.61
C ILE A 112 15.16 -39.33 -35.97
N LEU A 113 14.04 -39.67 -36.61
CA LEU A 113 13.71 -41.03 -37.03
C LEU A 113 14.59 -41.51 -38.20
N LYS A 114 14.99 -40.65 -39.14
CA LYS A 114 16.01 -40.98 -40.16
C LYS A 114 17.35 -41.35 -39.52
N GLY A 115 17.74 -40.65 -38.45
CA GLY A 115 18.93 -41.00 -37.65
C GLY A 115 18.85 -42.38 -36.99
N LEU A 116 17.65 -42.95 -36.88
CA LEU A 116 17.34 -44.25 -36.30
C LEU A 116 17.00 -45.32 -37.36
N ASP A 117 17.18 -45.04 -38.66
CA ASP A 117 16.79 -45.91 -39.79
C ASP A 117 15.28 -46.28 -39.82
N LEU A 118 14.44 -45.38 -39.30
CA LEU A 118 12.99 -45.48 -39.31
C LEU A 118 12.39 -44.42 -40.22
N SER A 119 11.27 -44.73 -40.88
CA SER A 119 10.58 -43.79 -41.76
C SER A 119 9.13 -43.59 -41.36
N ILE A 120 8.69 -42.33 -41.36
CA ILE A 120 7.28 -42.01 -41.18
C ILE A 120 6.53 -42.44 -42.44
N ARG A 121 5.57 -43.34 -42.28
CA ARG A 121 4.79 -43.92 -43.37
C ARG A 121 3.59 -43.05 -43.74
N GLN A 122 2.91 -42.47 -42.74
CA GLN A 122 1.73 -41.65 -42.93
C GLN A 122 1.61 -40.64 -41.79
N VAL A 123 1.21 -39.41 -42.09
CA VAL A 123 0.87 -38.37 -41.11
C VAL A 123 -0.58 -37.98 -41.32
N THR A 124 -1.35 -37.94 -40.24
CA THR A 124 -2.77 -37.53 -40.25
C THR A 124 -2.93 -36.38 -39.27
N LEU A 125 -3.49 -35.25 -39.72
CA LEU A 125 -3.80 -34.13 -38.84
C LEU A 125 -5.13 -34.43 -38.13
N THR A 126 -5.15 -34.28 -36.81
CA THR A 126 -6.35 -34.49 -35.99
C THR A 126 -6.81 -33.15 -35.44
N ASP A 127 -8.02 -32.73 -35.81
CA ASP A 127 -8.67 -31.56 -35.22
C ASP A 127 -9.16 -31.91 -33.80
N SER A 128 -8.98 -30.99 -32.86
CA SER A 128 -9.11 -31.19 -31.42
C SER A 128 -10.55 -31.40 -30.91
N GLN A 129 -11.49 -31.86 -31.74
CA GLN A 129 -12.89 -32.06 -31.36
C GLN A 129 -13.47 -33.38 -31.89
N SER A 130 -12.95 -34.52 -31.42
CA SER A 130 -13.77 -35.73 -31.30
C SER A 130 -13.16 -36.76 -30.34
N ASN A 131 -13.79 -36.83 -29.16
CA ASN A 131 -13.97 -37.94 -28.23
C ASN A 131 -12.82 -38.53 -27.36
N ASP A 132 -13.03 -38.26 -26.06
CA ASP A 132 -13.03 -39.21 -24.93
C ASP A 132 -11.70 -39.62 -24.28
N SER A 133 -11.08 -38.67 -23.58
CA SER A 133 -10.77 -38.80 -22.13
C SER A 133 -10.37 -37.44 -21.56
N GLN A 134 -10.95 -37.08 -20.42
CA GLN A 134 -10.87 -35.75 -19.80
C GLN A 134 -9.46 -35.41 -19.29
N GLY A 135 -8.99 -34.19 -19.59
CA GLY A 135 -7.96 -33.49 -18.81
C GLY A 135 -6.85 -32.83 -19.61
N PHE A 136 -7.15 -31.77 -20.38
CA PHE A 136 -6.17 -30.87 -20.98
C PHE A 136 -6.18 -29.51 -20.28
N ALA A 137 -5.02 -29.06 -19.80
CA ALA A 137 -4.69 -27.64 -19.68
C ALA A 137 -3.16 -27.49 -19.54
N ASP A 138 -2.46 -27.09 -20.61
CA ASP A 138 -1.87 -25.75 -20.64
C ASP A 138 -1.31 -25.36 -22.02
N GLN A 139 -1.64 -24.09 -22.37
CA GLN A 139 -0.99 -23.10 -23.24
C GLN A 139 -0.21 -23.55 -24.49
N ASP A 140 -0.94 -23.91 -25.54
CA ASP A 140 -0.62 -23.51 -26.93
C ASP A 140 -1.87 -23.75 -27.80
N LYS A 141 -2.81 -22.79 -27.75
CA LYS A 141 -4.02 -22.82 -28.58
C LYS A 141 -3.68 -22.23 -29.93
N ASP A 142 -3.52 -23.11 -30.93
CA ASP A 142 -3.95 -22.95 -32.34
C ASP A 142 -3.17 -23.85 -33.32
N VAL A 143 -2.38 -24.82 -32.83
CA VAL A 143 -1.65 -25.75 -33.71
C VAL A 143 -2.28 -27.15 -33.65
N PRO A 144 -2.80 -27.70 -34.77
CA PRO A 144 -3.40 -29.05 -34.78
C PRO A 144 -2.33 -30.11 -34.48
N ALA A 145 -2.72 -31.13 -33.72
CA ALA A 145 -1.88 -32.29 -33.44
C ALA A 145 -1.84 -33.22 -34.67
N ALA A 146 -0.69 -33.85 -34.91
CA ALA A 146 -0.48 -34.78 -36.01
C ALA A 146 -0.16 -36.19 -35.47
N GLU A 147 -0.89 -37.19 -35.95
CA GLU A 147 -0.64 -38.60 -35.67
C GLU A 147 0.20 -39.20 -36.82
N ALA A 148 1.41 -39.66 -36.50
CA ALA A 148 2.34 -40.25 -37.46
C ALA A 148 2.45 -41.77 -37.23
N THR A 149 2.27 -42.56 -38.30
CA THR A 149 2.50 -44.01 -38.27
C THR A 149 3.88 -44.34 -38.83
N VAL A 150 4.71 -45.06 -38.08
CA VAL A 150 6.12 -45.33 -38.43
C VAL A 150 6.28 -46.75 -39.02
N ALA A 151 7.14 -46.92 -40.02
CA ALA A 151 7.51 -48.22 -40.60
C ALA A 151 9.02 -48.48 -40.51
N GLU A 152 9.39 -49.74 -40.26
CA GLU A 152 10.77 -50.24 -40.34
C GLU A 152 11.19 -50.45 -41.81
N THR A 153 12.42 -50.06 -42.17
CA THR A 153 13.01 -50.37 -43.48
C THR A 153 13.55 -51.81 -43.53
N PRO A 154 13.50 -52.52 -44.68
CA PRO A 154 13.97 -53.89 -44.77
C PRO A 154 15.50 -53.95 -44.69
N VAL A 155 16.00 -54.73 -43.74
CA VAL A 155 17.44 -54.98 -43.52
C VAL A 155 18.08 -55.59 -44.76
N HIS A 156 19.00 -54.86 -45.40
CA HIS A 156 19.93 -55.44 -46.38
C HIS A 156 21.20 -55.96 -45.70
N LYS A 157 21.65 -57.13 -46.17
CA LYS A 157 22.73 -57.94 -45.61
C LYS A 157 24.02 -57.13 -45.45
N GLY A 158 24.36 -56.84 -44.20
CA GLY A 158 25.61 -56.20 -43.78
C GLY A 158 25.60 -55.78 -42.32
N THR A 159 24.94 -56.54 -41.45
CA THR A 159 24.56 -56.10 -40.10
C THR A 159 25.35 -56.81 -39.01
N THR A 160 26.55 -56.31 -38.74
CA THR A 160 27.24 -56.51 -37.45
C THR A 160 27.63 -55.18 -36.80
N GLY A 161 27.86 -54.11 -37.58
CA GLY A 161 28.20 -52.78 -37.05
C GLY A 161 27.00 -51.91 -36.62
N ALA A 162 25.87 -51.97 -37.35
CA ALA A 162 24.67 -51.16 -37.05
C ALA A 162 23.88 -51.70 -35.83
N LEU A 163 23.80 -53.03 -35.68
CA LEU A 163 23.24 -53.71 -34.50
C LEU A 163 24.01 -53.35 -33.21
N PHE A 164 25.33 -53.12 -33.31
CA PHE A 164 26.18 -52.72 -32.17
C PHE A 164 26.04 -51.23 -31.79
N LYS A 165 25.67 -50.37 -32.74
CA LYS A 165 25.41 -48.93 -32.48
C LYS A 165 24.00 -48.72 -31.95
N ALA A 166 22.99 -49.35 -32.55
CA ALA A 166 21.62 -49.33 -32.05
C ALA A 166 21.50 -49.94 -30.64
N SER A 167 22.24 -51.02 -30.35
CA SER A 167 22.28 -51.59 -29.00
C SER A 167 22.93 -50.66 -27.97
N LYS A 168 23.93 -49.86 -28.36
CA LYS A 168 24.56 -48.85 -27.49
C LYS A 168 23.61 -47.69 -27.17
N TYR A 169 22.84 -47.18 -28.14
CA TYR A 169 21.89 -46.10 -27.88
C TYR A 169 20.69 -46.55 -27.05
N VAL A 170 20.16 -47.75 -27.33
CA VAL A 170 19.12 -48.36 -26.48
C VAL A 170 19.67 -48.60 -25.07
N LEU A 171 20.92 -49.05 -24.92
CA LEU A 171 21.56 -49.21 -23.61
C LEU A 171 21.75 -47.85 -22.91
N VAL A 172 22.15 -46.78 -23.61
CA VAL A 172 22.31 -45.44 -23.01
C VAL A 172 20.95 -44.86 -22.59
N ILE A 173 19.90 -45.00 -23.39
CA ILE A 173 18.55 -44.55 -23.03
C ILE A 173 18.00 -45.37 -21.86
N VAL A 174 18.16 -46.70 -21.87
CA VAL A 174 17.76 -47.56 -20.75
C VAL A 174 18.56 -47.24 -19.49
N LEU A 175 19.87 -47.00 -19.59
CA LEU A 175 20.71 -46.57 -18.47
C LEU A 175 20.33 -45.18 -17.97
N PHE A 176 19.94 -44.26 -18.85
CA PHE A 176 19.47 -42.93 -18.47
C PHE A 176 18.11 -42.99 -17.76
N VAL A 177 17.15 -43.76 -18.29
CA VAL A 177 15.84 -43.97 -17.65
C VAL A 177 16.01 -44.70 -16.32
N VAL A 178 16.86 -45.72 -16.25
CA VAL A 178 17.20 -46.41 -15.00
C VAL A 178 17.91 -45.47 -14.04
N ALA A 179 18.81 -44.60 -14.51
CA ALA A 179 19.46 -43.58 -13.69
C ALA A 179 18.44 -42.58 -13.17
N CYS A 180 17.51 -42.07 -13.99
CA CYS A 180 16.46 -41.14 -13.57
C CYS A 180 15.48 -41.79 -12.56
N VAL A 181 15.09 -43.05 -12.78
CA VAL A 181 14.25 -43.81 -11.83
C VAL A 181 15.03 -44.13 -10.55
N PHE A 182 16.31 -44.46 -10.66
CA PHE A 182 17.17 -44.70 -9.50
C PHE A 182 17.42 -43.40 -8.73
N PHE A 183 17.61 -42.27 -9.41
CA PHE A 183 17.83 -40.96 -8.81
C PHE A 183 16.56 -40.42 -8.16
N SER A 184 15.38 -40.61 -8.78
CA SER A 184 14.08 -40.26 -8.19
C SER A 184 13.75 -41.14 -6.98
N ARG A 185 14.08 -42.44 -7.04
CA ARG A 185 13.91 -43.37 -5.91
C ARG A 185 14.95 -43.15 -4.82
N TYR A 186 16.18 -42.81 -5.18
CA TYR A 186 17.25 -42.40 -4.25
C TYR A 186 16.91 -41.08 -3.56
N ARG A 187 16.33 -40.11 -4.28
CA ARG A 187 15.80 -38.85 -3.75
C ARG A 187 14.64 -39.10 -2.78
N SER A 188 13.73 -40.00 -3.15
CA SER A 188 12.63 -40.46 -2.27
C SER A 188 13.15 -41.14 -1.00
N MET A 189 14.27 -41.87 -1.07
CA MET A 189 14.90 -42.51 0.09
C MET A 189 15.72 -41.56 0.97
N ARG A 190 16.38 -40.54 0.40
CA ARG A 190 17.26 -39.60 1.13
C ARG A 190 16.47 -38.48 1.83
N GLY A 191 15.28 -38.16 1.32
CA GLY A 191 14.43 -37.04 1.77
C GLY A 191 15.05 -35.68 1.43
N ASP A 192 14.21 -34.64 1.38
CA ASP A 192 14.64 -33.27 1.00
C ASP A 192 15.76 -32.73 1.93
N SER A 193 16.83 -32.17 1.37
CA SER A 193 17.87 -31.44 2.12
C SER A 193 17.32 -30.20 2.86
N PRO A 194 18.02 -29.67 3.88
CA PRO A 194 17.62 -28.41 4.52
C PRO A 194 17.43 -27.26 3.52
N GLU A 195 18.30 -27.16 2.51
CA GLU A 195 18.29 -26.12 1.49
C GLU A 195 17.10 -26.29 0.53
N GLU A 196 16.78 -27.52 0.12
CA GLU A 196 15.59 -27.80 -0.69
C GLU A 196 14.29 -27.52 0.08
N LEU A 197 14.23 -27.88 1.37
CA LEU A 197 13.10 -27.55 2.23
C LEU A 197 12.94 -26.03 2.36
N TYR A 198 14.05 -25.32 2.53
CA TYR A 198 14.05 -23.86 2.55
C TYR A 198 13.50 -23.28 1.23
N ALA A 199 13.97 -23.76 0.08
CA ALA A 199 13.49 -23.32 -1.23
C ALA A 199 11.98 -23.57 -1.42
N LYS A 200 11.47 -24.74 -1.01
CA LYS A 200 10.01 -25.02 -1.00
C LYS A 200 9.25 -24.08 -0.06
N GLY A 201 9.87 -23.68 1.04
CA GLY A 201 9.36 -22.67 1.95
C GLY A 201 9.24 -21.30 1.28
N GLU A 202 10.30 -20.82 0.62
CA GLU A 202 10.30 -19.54 -0.10
C GLU A 202 9.32 -19.55 -1.28
N GLN A 203 9.19 -20.68 -2.00
CA GLN A 203 8.16 -20.85 -3.02
C GLN A 203 6.75 -20.73 -2.42
N SER A 204 6.48 -21.44 -1.32
CA SER A 204 5.18 -21.37 -0.64
C SER A 204 4.90 -19.97 -0.07
N TRP A 205 5.95 -19.22 0.29
CA TRP A 205 5.85 -17.83 0.71
C TRP A 205 5.46 -16.92 -0.45
N ALA A 206 6.08 -17.09 -1.63
CA ALA A 206 5.70 -16.39 -2.86
C ALA A 206 4.26 -16.73 -3.31
N GLU A 207 3.79 -17.95 -3.05
CA GLU A 207 2.39 -18.38 -3.21
C GLU A 207 1.43 -17.75 -2.17
N HIS A 208 1.92 -16.85 -1.30
CA HIS A 208 1.17 -16.21 -0.22
C HIS A 208 0.58 -17.21 0.80
N ASN A 209 1.27 -18.32 1.03
CA ASN A 209 0.87 -19.34 2.00
C ASN A 209 1.89 -19.46 3.16
N PRO A 210 1.84 -18.53 4.14
CA PRO A 210 2.84 -18.45 5.21
C PRO A 210 2.85 -19.68 6.13
N SER A 211 1.71 -20.33 6.34
CA SER A 211 1.63 -21.52 7.19
C SER A 211 2.27 -22.75 6.53
N LYS A 212 2.09 -22.92 5.21
CA LYS A 212 2.79 -23.96 4.43
C LYS A 212 4.29 -23.69 4.35
N ALA A 213 4.67 -22.42 4.10
CA ALA A 213 6.07 -22.00 4.13
C ALA A 213 6.74 -22.31 5.48
N ARG A 214 6.07 -21.94 6.59
CA ARG A 214 6.51 -22.24 7.95
C ARG A 214 6.73 -23.74 8.18
N SER A 215 5.82 -24.61 7.71
CA SER A 215 5.98 -26.06 7.83
C SER A 215 7.28 -26.55 7.19
N TYR A 216 7.66 -25.99 6.03
CA TYR A 216 8.92 -26.33 5.37
C TYR A 216 10.13 -25.76 6.12
N TYR A 217 10.06 -24.51 6.59
CA TYR A 217 11.14 -23.92 7.39
C TYR A 217 11.38 -24.68 8.70
N GLU A 218 10.33 -25.13 9.39
CA GLU A 218 10.44 -25.96 10.60
C GLU A 218 11.10 -27.31 10.30
N LYS A 219 10.78 -27.93 9.15
CA LYS A 219 11.44 -29.16 8.71
C LYS A 219 12.92 -28.91 8.38
N ALA A 220 13.25 -27.81 7.73
CA ALA A 220 14.63 -27.41 7.44
C ALA A 220 15.41 -27.20 8.74
N LEU A 221 14.83 -26.49 9.71
CA LEU A 221 15.41 -26.22 11.02
C LEU A 221 15.67 -27.51 11.81
N LYS A 222 14.77 -28.50 11.76
CA LYS A 222 15.00 -29.81 12.40
C LYS A 222 16.23 -30.53 11.84
N LYS A 223 16.54 -30.35 10.55
CA LYS A 223 17.70 -30.96 9.91
C LYS A 223 18.99 -30.17 10.12
N ASN A 224 18.90 -28.84 10.21
CA ASN A 224 20.03 -27.97 10.52
C ASN A 224 19.63 -26.91 11.57
N PRO A 225 19.78 -27.22 12.88
CA PRO A 225 19.32 -26.36 13.98
C PRO A 225 20.14 -25.07 14.19
N LYS A 226 21.29 -24.92 13.53
CA LYS A 226 22.22 -23.81 13.77
C LYS A 226 22.08 -22.67 12.76
N SER A 227 21.02 -22.65 11.97
CA SER A 227 20.73 -21.62 10.97
C SER A 227 19.86 -20.52 11.58
N ASP A 228 20.41 -19.31 11.69
CA ASP A 228 19.66 -18.12 12.09
C ASP A 228 18.56 -17.79 11.08
N ASN A 229 18.83 -17.96 9.78
CA ASN A 229 17.89 -17.66 8.70
C ASN A 229 16.58 -18.45 8.82
N TYR A 230 16.62 -19.72 9.25
CA TYR A 230 15.39 -20.50 9.44
C TYR A 230 14.56 -19.98 10.61
N HIS A 231 15.22 -19.65 11.73
CA HIS A 231 14.56 -18.99 12.85
C HIS A 231 13.96 -17.65 12.44
N TYR A 232 14.70 -16.83 11.68
CA TYR A 232 14.23 -15.58 11.13
C TYR A 232 12.94 -15.76 10.30
N LYS A 233 12.96 -16.63 9.29
CA LYS A 233 11.79 -16.87 8.42
C LYS A 233 10.59 -17.43 9.16
N ILE A 234 10.80 -18.35 10.12
CA ILE A 234 9.71 -18.83 10.99
C ILE A 234 9.15 -17.69 11.83
N GLY A 235 10.00 -16.84 12.41
CA GLY A 235 9.59 -15.64 13.13
C GLY A 235 8.71 -14.72 12.27
N THR A 236 9.12 -14.46 11.03
CA THR A 236 8.36 -13.63 10.08
C THR A 236 7.00 -14.23 9.72
N THR A 237 6.92 -15.56 9.54
CA THR A 237 5.62 -16.22 9.30
C THR A 237 4.66 -16.05 10.48
N TYR A 238 5.14 -16.22 11.72
CA TYR A 238 4.32 -16.00 12.92
C TYR A 238 3.94 -14.54 13.12
N GLU A 239 4.81 -13.61 12.75
CA GLU A 239 4.52 -12.18 12.78
C GLU A 239 3.33 -11.84 11.87
N ILE A 240 3.30 -12.35 10.64
CA ILE A 240 2.20 -12.14 9.70
C ILE A 240 0.90 -12.77 10.21
N GLU A 241 0.98 -13.96 10.80
CA GLU A 241 -0.17 -14.65 11.42
C GLU A 241 -0.66 -13.95 12.72
N GLY A 242 0.04 -12.93 13.22
CA GLY A 242 -0.30 -12.19 14.43
C GLY A 242 0.14 -12.86 15.74
N ASN A 243 0.90 -13.96 15.66
CA ASN A 243 1.45 -14.70 16.80
C ASN A 243 2.74 -14.04 17.33
N LEU A 244 2.63 -12.76 17.72
CA LEU A 244 3.77 -11.87 17.99
C LEU A 244 4.74 -12.39 19.06
N ASN A 245 4.25 -12.99 20.14
CA ASN A 245 5.11 -13.53 21.20
C ASN A 245 5.95 -14.73 20.75
N ILE A 246 5.42 -15.55 19.82
CA ILE A 246 6.16 -16.69 19.25
C ILE A 246 7.20 -16.15 18.27
N ALA A 247 6.84 -15.16 17.44
CA ALA A 247 7.76 -14.49 16.55
C ALA A 247 8.99 -13.93 17.29
N LEU A 248 8.77 -13.25 18.44
CA LEU A 248 9.86 -12.75 19.28
C LEU A 248 10.83 -13.85 19.72
N ARG A 249 10.36 -15.02 20.15
CA ARG A 249 11.22 -16.14 20.56
C ARG A 249 12.09 -16.66 19.41
N HIS A 250 11.52 -16.71 18.21
CA HIS A 250 12.28 -17.11 17.02
C HIS A 250 13.31 -16.05 16.63
N TYR A 251 12.98 -14.76 16.74
CA TYR A 251 13.95 -13.68 16.52
C TYR A 251 15.07 -13.67 17.58
N ASP A 252 14.75 -13.96 18.84
CA ASP A 252 15.75 -14.11 19.91
C ASP A 252 16.74 -15.24 19.56
N ALA A 253 16.24 -16.41 19.16
CA ALA A 253 17.09 -17.53 18.74
C ALA A 253 17.93 -17.20 17.48
N ALA A 254 17.36 -16.49 16.50
CA ALA A 254 18.10 -16.05 15.31
C ALA A 254 19.24 -15.08 15.69
N ILE A 255 19.01 -14.16 16.63
CA ILE A 255 20.02 -13.21 17.10
C ILE A 255 21.10 -13.89 17.94
N GLU A 256 20.75 -14.89 18.76
CA GLU A 256 21.74 -15.70 19.48
C GLU A 256 22.69 -16.43 18.53
N LEU A 257 22.18 -16.93 17.40
CA LEU A 257 22.97 -17.61 16.37
C LEU A 257 23.79 -16.63 15.52
N ASN A 258 23.22 -15.48 15.17
CA ASN A 258 23.88 -14.45 14.36
C ASN A 258 23.56 -13.04 14.86
N PRO A 259 24.37 -12.50 15.79
CA PRO A 259 24.15 -11.18 16.38
C PRO A 259 24.33 -10.00 15.41
N LYS A 260 24.78 -10.24 14.17
CA LYS A 260 25.01 -9.21 13.15
C LYS A 260 23.90 -9.15 12.10
N ASN A 261 22.90 -10.03 12.18
CA ASN A 261 21.79 -10.05 11.22
C ASN A 261 20.85 -8.86 11.44
N THR A 262 21.06 -7.78 10.68
CA THR A 262 20.32 -6.50 10.79
C THR A 262 18.81 -6.66 10.55
N GLU A 263 18.43 -7.54 9.62
CA GLU A 263 17.04 -7.79 9.25
C GLU A 263 16.24 -8.33 10.45
N VAL A 264 16.85 -9.19 11.27
CA VAL A 264 16.18 -9.74 12.46
C VAL A 264 15.91 -8.66 13.51
N TYR A 265 16.88 -7.77 13.77
CA TYR A 265 16.66 -6.64 14.68
C TYR A 265 15.56 -5.71 14.16
N HIS A 266 15.59 -5.40 12.86
CA HIS A 266 14.58 -4.56 12.21
C HIS A 266 13.17 -5.15 12.36
N ARG A 267 13.00 -6.44 12.03
CA ARG A 267 11.71 -7.13 12.14
C ARG A 267 11.24 -7.29 13.59
N ARG A 268 12.16 -7.60 14.51
CA ARG A 268 11.86 -7.66 15.95
C ARG A 268 11.42 -6.29 16.49
N ALA A 269 12.01 -5.20 16.00
CA ALA A 269 11.58 -3.83 16.31
C ALA A 269 10.14 -3.58 15.86
N TYR A 270 9.77 -4.01 14.64
CA TYR A 270 8.39 -3.95 14.14
C TYR A 270 7.40 -4.75 15.00
N VAL A 271 7.79 -5.93 15.49
CA VAL A 271 6.95 -6.69 16.43
C VAL A 271 6.77 -5.93 17.74
N TYR A 272 7.82 -5.30 18.29
CA TYR A 272 7.67 -4.46 19.47
C TYR A 272 6.82 -3.21 19.23
N LEU A 273 6.90 -2.60 18.04
CA LEU A 273 5.99 -1.53 17.59
C LEU A 273 4.53 -1.98 17.62
N LYS A 274 4.22 -3.15 17.04
CA LYS A 274 2.88 -3.75 17.01
C LYS A 274 2.34 -4.03 18.42
N LEU A 275 3.22 -4.42 19.34
CA LEU A 275 2.90 -4.64 20.76
C LEU A 275 2.80 -3.34 21.58
N GLY A 276 3.09 -2.17 20.99
CA GLY A 276 3.12 -0.89 21.70
C GLY A 276 4.31 -0.71 22.63
N ASN A 277 5.33 -1.57 22.54
CA ASN A 277 6.54 -1.48 23.34
C ASN A 277 7.59 -0.58 22.64
N TYR A 278 7.29 0.72 22.58
CA TYR A 278 8.07 1.70 21.84
C TYR A 278 9.53 1.79 22.30
N GLY A 279 9.78 1.69 23.62
CA GLY A 279 11.15 1.77 24.15
C GLY A 279 12.03 0.58 23.75
N ARG A 280 11.46 -0.63 23.60
CA ARG A 280 12.20 -1.77 23.05
C ARG A 280 12.37 -1.64 21.55
N ALA A 281 11.32 -1.24 20.82
CA ALA A 281 11.41 -1.01 19.39
C ALA A 281 12.52 -0.01 19.03
N GLN A 282 12.64 1.09 19.79
CA GLN A 282 13.71 2.07 19.58
C GLN A 282 15.10 1.45 19.68
N LYS A 283 15.37 0.68 20.76
CA LYS A 283 16.68 0.03 20.95
C LYS A 283 17.04 -0.93 19.83
N GLU A 284 16.04 -1.65 19.32
CA GLU A 284 16.23 -2.58 18.21
C GLU A 284 16.55 -1.82 16.90
N PHE A 285 15.83 -0.73 16.59
CA PHE A 285 16.17 0.11 15.44
C PHE A 285 17.52 0.81 15.57
N ASP A 286 17.86 1.31 16.76
CA ASP A 286 19.19 1.87 17.05
C ASP A 286 20.26 0.81 16.76
N LYS A 287 20.03 -0.45 17.15
CA LYS A 287 20.94 -1.55 16.87
C LYS A 287 21.05 -1.87 15.38
N THR A 288 19.94 -1.81 14.63
CA THR A 288 19.96 -1.97 13.17
C THR A 288 20.83 -0.89 12.51
N ILE A 289 20.68 0.36 12.93
CA ILE A 289 21.46 1.51 12.42
C ILE A 289 22.94 1.38 12.80
N ASP A 290 23.25 0.99 14.04
CA ASP A 290 24.63 0.77 14.50
C ASP A 290 25.36 -0.30 13.67
N LEU A 291 24.63 -1.34 13.24
CA LEU A 291 25.17 -2.43 12.44
C LEU A 291 25.27 -2.08 10.95
N ASN A 292 24.34 -1.28 10.42
CA ASN A 292 24.36 -0.80 9.04
C ASN A 292 23.93 0.69 8.95
N PRO A 293 24.86 1.63 9.16
CA PRO A 293 24.53 3.06 9.26
C PRO A 293 24.22 3.72 7.92
N ARG A 294 24.37 3.00 6.79
CA ARG A 294 24.09 3.48 5.44
C ARG A 294 22.81 2.91 4.85
N ASP A 295 22.00 2.22 5.65
CA ASP A 295 20.71 1.71 5.22
C ASP A 295 19.60 2.76 5.44
N PRO A 296 19.03 3.35 4.37
CA PRO A 296 17.92 4.28 4.49
C PRO A 296 16.68 3.66 5.14
N ALA A 297 16.43 2.35 4.93
CA ALA A 297 15.25 1.67 5.47
C ALA A 297 15.26 1.66 7.00
N ALA A 298 16.44 1.51 7.62
CA ALA A 298 16.59 1.54 9.07
C ALA A 298 16.20 2.91 9.67
N TYR A 299 16.64 4.01 9.06
CA TYR A 299 16.23 5.36 9.47
C TYR A 299 14.76 5.62 9.18
N MET A 300 14.24 5.16 8.03
CA MET A 300 12.81 5.28 7.70
C MET A 300 11.92 4.62 8.76
N SER A 301 12.28 3.40 9.20
CA SER A 301 11.53 2.67 10.22
C SER A 301 11.63 3.29 11.61
N ARG A 302 12.79 3.85 12.00
CA ARG A 302 12.93 4.57 13.27
C ARG A 302 12.20 5.93 13.24
N GLY A 303 12.24 6.63 12.11
CA GLY A 303 11.42 7.82 11.86
C GLY A 303 9.94 7.53 12.06
N TYR A 304 9.46 6.41 11.51
CA TYR A 304 8.08 5.96 11.70
C TYR A 304 7.74 5.68 13.18
N LEU A 305 8.65 5.04 13.93
CA LEU A 305 8.48 4.88 15.38
C LEU A 305 8.35 6.24 16.08
N TYR A 306 9.17 7.22 15.72
CA TYR A 306 9.12 8.55 16.30
C TYR A 306 7.79 9.28 16.01
N GLU A 307 7.24 9.13 14.80
CA GLU A 307 5.88 9.62 14.51
C GLU A 307 4.81 8.97 15.39
N ARG A 308 4.93 7.65 15.63
CA ARG A 308 3.97 6.91 16.48
C ARG A 308 3.97 7.37 17.92
N ILE A 309 5.13 7.79 18.45
CA ILE A 309 5.24 8.38 19.79
C ILE A 309 5.11 9.91 19.79
N GLN A 310 4.81 10.51 18.63
CA GLN A 310 4.62 11.95 18.42
C GLN A 310 5.87 12.80 18.67
N ASP A 311 7.07 12.20 18.60
CA ASP A 311 8.34 12.94 18.55
C ASP A 311 8.67 13.30 17.10
N TYR A 312 7.89 14.22 16.53
CA TYR A 312 8.06 14.64 15.14
C TYR A 312 9.43 15.29 14.89
N GLY A 313 10.05 15.88 15.92
CA GLY A 313 11.39 16.45 15.80
C GLY A 313 12.46 15.38 15.57
N ALA A 314 12.37 14.24 16.26
CA ALA A 314 13.21 13.08 15.99
C ALA A 314 12.91 12.43 14.64
N ALA A 315 11.63 12.29 14.29
CA ALA A 315 11.22 11.76 12.98
C ALA A 315 11.81 12.58 11.81
N ILE A 316 11.76 13.92 11.89
CA ILE A 316 12.34 14.81 10.87
C ILE A 316 13.85 14.56 10.68
N ARG A 317 14.60 14.31 11.75
CA ARG A 317 16.05 14.03 11.65
C ARG A 317 16.32 12.72 10.94
N ASP A 318 15.57 11.67 11.29
CA ASP A 318 15.72 10.36 10.64
C ASP A 318 15.32 10.41 9.18
N TYR A 319 14.18 11.04 8.84
CA TYR A 319 13.79 11.20 7.45
C TYR A 319 14.75 12.10 6.65
N ALA A 320 15.38 13.09 7.29
CA ALA A 320 16.44 13.85 6.64
C ALA A 320 17.66 12.97 6.33
N GLN A 321 18.00 12.01 7.20
CA GLN A 321 19.06 11.03 6.93
C GLN A 321 18.70 10.10 5.77
N VAL A 322 17.43 9.68 5.66
CA VAL A 322 16.93 8.91 4.51
C VAL A 322 17.17 9.69 3.22
N ILE A 323 16.80 10.98 3.18
CA ILE A 323 16.97 11.85 2.01
C ILE A 323 18.46 12.06 1.68
N GLU A 324 19.34 12.14 2.68
CA GLU A 324 20.78 12.26 2.45
C GLU A 324 21.36 10.98 1.82
N LEU A 325 20.93 9.81 2.28
CA LEU A 325 21.40 8.51 1.80
C LEU A 325 20.80 8.13 0.44
N ASP A 326 19.53 8.45 0.21
CA ASP A 326 18.82 8.24 -1.04
C ASP A 326 17.93 9.44 -1.41
N PRO A 327 18.48 10.43 -2.14
CA PRO A 327 17.74 11.62 -2.56
C PRO A 327 16.66 11.34 -3.63
N ALA A 328 16.65 10.16 -4.24
CA ALA A 328 15.66 9.78 -5.24
C ALA A 328 14.45 9.08 -4.62
N PHE A 329 14.55 8.66 -3.35
CA PHE A 329 13.48 7.98 -2.64
C PHE A 329 12.39 8.95 -2.15
N PRO A 330 11.16 8.90 -2.68
CA PRO A 330 10.09 9.82 -2.31
C PRO A 330 9.63 9.66 -0.85
N GLY A 331 9.75 8.44 -0.30
CA GLY A 331 9.31 8.12 1.07
C GLY A 331 9.99 8.97 2.14
N GLY A 332 11.26 9.32 1.97
CA GLY A 332 11.97 10.21 2.89
C GLY A 332 11.37 11.62 2.93
N TYR A 333 11.07 12.19 1.75
CA TYR A 333 10.38 13.49 1.66
C TYR A 333 8.95 13.42 2.19
N LEU A 334 8.22 12.36 1.88
CA LEU A 334 6.85 12.17 2.35
C LEU A 334 6.78 12.12 3.89
N GLY A 335 7.65 11.31 4.52
CA GLY A 335 7.74 11.21 5.98
C GLY A 335 8.15 12.53 6.62
N ARG A 336 9.19 13.19 6.09
CA ARG A 336 9.65 14.48 6.62
C ARG A 336 8.58 15.57 6.47
N GLY A 337 7.89 15.61 5.33
CA GLY A 337 6.79 16.53 5.06
C GLY A 337 5.61 16.31 6.00
N SER A 338 5.25 15.05 6.29
CA SER A 338 4.21 14.72 7.25
C SER A 338 4.58 15.16 8.68
N ALA A 339 5.78 14.83 9.13
CA ALA A 339 6.26 15.25 10.45
C ALA A 339 6.34 16.79 10.57
N ASN A 340 6.74 17.50 9.51
CA ASN A 340 6.72 18.97 9.46
C ASN A 340 5.29 19.53 9.53
N GLU A 341 4.30 18.94 8.84
CA GLU A 341 2.88 19.32 8.97
C GLU A 341 2.41 19.21 10.42
N MET A 342 2.79 18.11 11.09
CA MET A 342 2.40 17.85 12.47
C MET A 342 3.00 18.84 13.47
N LEU A 343 4.18 19.39 13.20
CA LEU A 343 4.77 20.50 13.97
C LEU A 343 4.25 21.89 13.57
N GLY A 344 3.49 21.99 12.48
CA GLY A 344 3.04 23.27 11.92
C GLY A 344 4.07 23.98 11.03
N ASN A 345 5.17 23.31 10.68
CA ASN A 345 6.21 23.77 9.76
C ASN A 345 5.73 23.64 8.30
N ARG A 346 4.76 24.48 7.94
CA ARG A 346 3.99 24.31 6.70
C ARG A 346 4.76 24.60 5.43
N ASN A 347 5.69 25.54 5.47
CA ASN A 347 6.50 25.87 4.30
C ASN A 347 7.40 24.69 3.94
N GLU A 348 8.02 24.10 4.96
CA GLU A 348 8.88 22.93 4.88
C GLU A 348 8.07 21.72 4.38
N ALA A 349 6.88 21.50 4.93
CA ALA A 349 5.98 20.43 4.48
C ALA A 349 5.60 20.59 2.99
N VAL A 350 5.22 21.79 2.55
CA VAL A 350 4.92 22.06 1.14
C VAL A 350 6.15 21.82 0.25
N SER A 351 7.34 22.24 0.69
CA SER A 351 8.58 22.00 -0.06
C SER A 351 8.86 20.50 -0.23
N ASP A 352 8.69 19.72 0.83
CA ASP A 352 8.89 18.27 0.78
C ASP A 352 7.85 17.58 -0.12
N PHE A 353 6.57 17.95 -0.02
CA PHE A 353 5.53 17.37 -0.87
C PHE A 353 5.64 17.81 -2.34
N ASN A 354 6.18 19.00 -2.62
CA ASN A 354 6.57 19.36 -3.99
C ASN A 354 7.61 18.38 -4.54
N LYS A 355 8.60 18.02 -3.71
CA LYS A 355 9.63 17.07 -4.13
C LYS A 355 9.07 15.67 -4.37
N VAL A 356 8.12 15.22 -3.56
CA VAL A 356 7.41 13.93 -3.77
C VAL A 356 6.75 13.89 -5.14
N VAL A 357 5.94 14.91 -5.50
CA VAL A 357 5.23 14.90 -6.78
C VAL A 357 6.13 15.18 -7.99
N GLU A 358 7.31 15.75 -7.79
CA GLU A 358 8.37 15.83 -8.81
C GLU A 358 8.98 14.45 -9.09
N LEU A 359 9.22 13.66 -8.05
CA LEU A 359 9.80 12.32 -8.16
C LEU A 359 8.77 11.29 -8.68
N GLU A 360 7.51 11.38 -8.24
CA GLU A 360 6.42 10.47 -8.64
C GLU A 360 5.25 11.20 -9.33
N PRO A 361 5.45 11.81 -10.52
CA PRO A 361 4.42 12.63 -11.16
C PRO A 361 3.15 11.85 -11.55
N ARG A 362 3.25 10.51 -11.66
CA ARG A 362 2.16 9.58 -12.00
C ARG A 362 1.36 9.12 -10.79
N ASN A 363 1.92 9.24 -9.57
CA ASN A 363 1.20 8.88 -8.36
C ASN A 363 0.22 10.01 -7.99
N VAL A 364 -1.03 9.84 -8.42
CA VAL A 364 -2.06 10.87 -8.23
C VAL A 364 -2.38 11.08 -6.75
N LEU A 365 -2.19 10.08 -5.89
CA LEU A 365 -2.52 10.18 -4.47
C LEU A 365 -1.62 11.16 -3.72
N ASP A 366 -0.39 11.37 -4.16
CA ASP A 366 0.58 12.27 -3.49
C ASP A 366 0.16 13.74 -3.53
N TYR A 367 -0.60 14.12 -4.57
CA TYR A 367 -1.21 15.44 -4.67
C TYR A 367 -2.20 15.70 -3.53
N THR A 368 -2.72 14.67 -2.86
CA THR A 368 -3.55 14.84 -1.66
C THR A 368 -2.74 15.48 -0.53
N TYR A 369 -1.53 14.96 -0.25
CA TYR A 369 -0.68 15.49 0.81
C TYR A 369 -0.26 16.93 0.53
N ARG A 370 0.15 17.22 -0.71
CA ARG A 370 0.48 18.59 -1.12
C ARG A 370 -0.74 19.52 -1.05
N GLY A 371 -1.90 19.06 -1.50
CA GLY A 371 -3.15 19.83 -1.47
C GLY A 371 -3.53 20.24 -0.05
N TYR A 372 -3.46 19.31 0.92
CA TYR A 372 -3.68 19.63 2.33
C TYR A 372 -2.64 20.59 2.88
N ALA A 373 -1.36 20.39 2.57
CA ALA A 373 -0.30 21.29 3.01
C ALA A 373 -0.49 22.73 2.45
N HIS A 374 -0.87 22.86 1.17
CA HIS A 374 -1.24 24.14 0.57
C HIS A 374 -2.46 24.76 1.26
N ALA A 375 -3.51 23.98 1.54
CA ALA A 375 -4.69 24.49 2.23
C ALA A 375 -4.34 25.01 3.63
N HIS A 376 -3.52 24.27 4.39
CA HIS A 376 -3.05 24.69 5.71
C HIS A 376 -2.13 25.91 5.66
N LEU A 377 -1.33 26.08 4.60
CA LEU A 377 -0.52 27.27 4.39
C LEU A 377 -1.34 28.50 3.95
N GLY A 378 -2.62 28.32 3.59
CA GLY A 378 -3.49 29.38 3.05
C GLY A 378 -3.43 29.52 1.53
N ASN A 379 -2.68 28.66 0.84
CA ASN A 379 -2.57 28.61 -0.62
C ASN A 379 -3.76 27.85 -1.24
N HIS A 380 -4.99 28.28 -0.92
CA HIS A 380 -6.22 27.55 -1.26
C HIS A 380 -6.41 27.32 -2.77
N GLN A 381 -5.92 28.22 -3.63
CA GLN A 381 -5.98 28.03 -5.08
C GLN A 381 -5.15 26.82 -5.54
N GLN A 382 -3.96 26.62 -4.97
CA GLN A 382 -3.11 25.48 -5.29
C GLN A 382 -3.70 24.18 -4.71
N ALA A 383 -4.26 24.25 -3.49
CA ALA A 383 -4.97 23.14 -2.90
C ALA A 383 -6.14 22.66 -3.78
N ILE A 384 -6.92 23.59 -4.35
CA ILE A 384 -8.02 23.26 -5.26
C ILE A 384 -7.53 22.55 -6.51
N ILE A 385 -6.41 22.99 -7.10
CA ILE A 385 -5.81 22.35 -8.28
C ILE A 385 -5.43 20.90 -7.95
N ASP A 386 -4.71 20.70 -6.85
CA ASP A 386 -4.26 19.38 -6.40
C ASP A 386 -5.43 18.45 -6.09
N PHE A 387 -6.40 18.88 -5.29
CA PHE A 387 -7.59 18.08 -4.99
C PHE A 387 -8.39 17.76 -6.25
N SER A 388 -8.48 18.69 -7.20
CA SER A 388 -9.15 18.43 -8.49
C SER A 388 -8.44 17.37 -9.31
N LYS A 389 -7.10 17.36 -9.30
CA LYS A 389 -6.31 16.31 -9.95
C LYS A 389 -6.63 14.94 -9.34
N VAL A 390 -6.65 14.83 -8.00
CA VAL A 390 -7.00 13.56 -7.34
C VAL A 390 -8.42 13.13 -7.61
N LEU A 391 -9.39 14.06 -7.55
CA LEU A 391 -10.80 13.77 -7.80
C LEU A 391 -11.09 13.33 -9.24
N SER A 392 -10.21 13.65 -10.21
CA SER A 392 -10.36 13.15 -11.58
C SER A 392 -10.17 11.63 -11.67
N SER A 393 -9.29 11.06 -10.84
CA SER A 393 -9.05 9.61 -10.75
C SER A 393 -9.92 8.92 -9.69
N TYR A 394 -10.23 9.63 -8.59
CA TYR A 394 -10.98 9.09 -7.45
C TYR A 394 -12.28 9.87 -7.19
N PRO A 395 -13.25 9.86 -8.12
CA PRO A 395 -14.44 10.72 -8.06
C PRO A 395 -15.45 10.32 -6.97
N LYS A 396 -15.23 9.22 -6.25
CA LYS A 396 -16.07 8.74 -5.14
C LYS A 396 -15.49 9.06 -3.76
N ASN A 397 -14.49 9.95 -3.67
CA ASN A 397 -13.92 10.36 -2.40
C ASN A 397 -14.64 11.60 -1.84
N GLY A 398 -15.60 11.37 -0.95
CA GLY A 398 -16.40 12.45 -0.32
C GLY A 398 -15.55 13.43 0.51
N TYR A 399 -14.48 12.96 1.15
CA TYR A 399 -13.59 13.81 1.94
C TYR A 399 -12.80 14.80 1.09
N LEU A 400 -12.34 14.38 -0.10
CA LEU A 400 -11.64 15.28 -1.02
C LEU A 400 -12.56 16.37 -1.57
N TYR A 401 -13.83 16.05 -1.84
CA TYR A 401 -14.81 17.09 -2.17
C TYR A 401 -15.00 18.06 -1.01
N TYR A 402 -15.12 17.57 0.23
CA TYR A 402 -15.17 18.45 1.40
C TYR A 402 -13.90 19.32 1.52
N ALA A 403 -12.70 18.75 1.37
CA ALA A 403 -11.44 19.48 1.49
C ALA A 403 -11.31 20.59 0.43
N ARG A 404 -11.73 20.30 -0.81
CA ARG A 404 -11.80 21.29 -1.88
C ARG A 404 -12.89 22.33 -1.64
N GLY A 405 -14.06 21.91 -1.17
CA GLY A 405 -15.16 22.78 -0.76
C GLY A 405 -14.76 23.76 0.35
N ARG A 406 -13.98 23.30 1.33
CA ARG A 406 -13.41 24.16 2.37
C ARG A 406 -12.41 25.18 1.80
N SER A 407 -11.58 24.77 0.85
CA SER A 407 -10.68 25.69 0.16
C SER A 407 -11.44 26.76 -0.64
N TYR A 408 -12.57 26.40 -1.27
CA TYR A 408 -13.47 27.37 -1.90
C TYR A 408 -14.12 28.32 -0.88
N LEU A 409 -14.51 27.84 0.31
CA LEU A 409 -15.02 28.70 1.39
C LEU A 409 -14.00 29.77 1.79
N ASP A 410 -12.74 29.38 1.95
CA ASP A 410 -11.66 30.30 2.36
C ASP A 410 -11.36 31.34 1.28
N LEU A 411 -11.52 30.97 0.00
CA LEU A 411 -11.51 31.89 -1.15
C LEU A 411 -12.79 32.71 -1.32
N LYS A 412 -13.80 32.48 -0.46
CA LYS A 412 -15.13 33.10 -0.50
C LYS A 412 -15.97 32.74 -1.72
N ASP A 413 -15.61 31.68 -2.43
CA ASP A 413 -16.46 31.09 -3.47
C ASP A 413 -17.48 30.14 -2.84
N TYR A 414 -18.47 30.75 -2.18
CA TYR A 414 -19.48 30.01 -1.43
C TYR A 414 -20.36 29.13 -2.31
N ARG A 415 -20.48 29.44 -3.61
CA ARG A 415 -21.26 28.64 -4.55
C ARG A 415 -20.53 27.34 -4.86
N MET A 416 -19.25 27.42 -5.24
CA MET A 416 -18.44 26.22 -5.51
C MET A 416 -18.26 25.37 -4.25
N ALA A 417 -18.06 26.00 -3.10
CA ALA A 417 -18.03 25.31 -1.81
C ALA A 417 -19.30 24.49 -1.54
N MET A 418 -20.47 25.10 -1.76
CA MET A 418 -21.76 24.42 -1.59
C MET A 418 -21.94 23.26 -2.57
N GLU A 419 -21.52 23.41 -3.83
CA GLU A 419 -21.59 22.34 -4.83
C GLU A 419 -20.73 21.14 -4.45
N ASP A 420 -19.51 21.36 -3.98
CA ASP A 420 -18.61 20.29 -3.53
C ASP A 420 -19.11 19.65 -2.23
N CYS A 421 -19.59 20.43 -1.26
CA CYS A 421 -20.16 19.87 -0.02
C CYS A 421 -21.48 19.11 -0.28
N ASN A 422 -22.24 19.45 -1.33
CA ASN A 422 -23.34 18.61 -1.82
C ASN A 422 -22.86 17.28 -2.41
N LYS A 423 -21.81 17.28 -3.24
CA LYS A 423 -21.22 16.04 -3.77
C LYS A 423 -20.69 15.15 -2.64
N ALA A 424 -19.99 15.74 -1.67
CA ALA A 424 -19.50 15.05 -0.49
C ALA A 424 -20.63 14.34 0.27
N LEU A 425 -21.75 15.04 0.52
CA LEU A 425 -22.90 14.48 1.24
C LEU A 425 -23.75 13.52 0.42
N ASN A 426 -23.70 13.56 -0.91
CA ASN A 426 -24.31 12.55 -1.78
C ASN A 426 -23.53 11.24 -1.74
N ILE A 427 -22.20 11.31 -1.63
CA ILE A 427 -21.32 10.15 -1.49
C ILE A 427 -21.42 9.58 -0.06
N ASP A 428 -21.35 10.47 0.93
CA ASP A 428 -21.36 10.11 2.34
C ASP A 428 -22.27 11.07 3.14
N PRO A 429 -23.55 10.72 3.32
CA PRO A 429 -24.52 11.54 4.06
C PRO A 429 -24.21 11.69 5.55
N THR A 430 -23.20 10.97 6.07
CA THR A 430 -22.83 11.00 7.49
C THR A 430 -21.59 11.85 7.75
N LEU A 431 -21.09 12.56 6.74
CA LEU A 431 -19.92 13.42 6.85
C LEU A 431 -20.27 14.74 7.55
N THR A 432 -20.02 14.82 8.86
CA THR A 432 -20.33 15.97 9.72
C THR A 432 -19.68 17.27 9.22
N GLU A 433 -18.44 17.19 8.77
CA GLU A 433 -17.65 18.32 8.30
C GLU A 433 -18.23 18.92 7.02
N ALA A 434 -18.78 18.08 6.13
CA ALA A 434 -19.45 18.53 4.92
C ALA A 434 -20.79 19.22 5.23
N HIS A 435 -21.51 18.78 6.27
CA HIS A 435 -22.67 19.53 6.78
C HIS A 435 -22.28 20.90 7.30
N LEU A 436 -21.22 21.00 8.11
CA LEU A 436 -20.72 22.30 8.60
C LEU A 436 -20.29 23.21 7.44
N CYS A 437 -19.49 22.70 6.51
CA CYS A 437 -19.08 23.41 5.30
C CYS A 437 -20.29 23.96 4.52
N ARG A 438 -21.29 23.10 4.24
CA ARG A 438 -22.47 23.52 3.48
C ARG A 438 -23.31 24.53 4.27
N GLY A 439 -23.45 24.33 5.58
CA GLY A 439 -24.12 25.27 6.47
C GLY A 439 -23.47 26.65 6.45
N THR A 440 -22.14 26.72 6.53
CA THR A 440 -21.38 27.97 6.41
C THR A 440 -21.52 28.59 5.03
N SER A 441 -21.51 27.79 3.97
CA SER A 441 -21.77 28.28 2.60
C SER A 441 -23.15 28.93 2.51
N HIS A 442 -24.19 28.27 3.03
CA HIS A 442 -25.55 28.81 3.10
C HIS A 442 -25.64 30.09 3.93
N GLU A 443 -24.97 30.16 5.09
CA GLU A 443 -24.91 31.35 5.93
C GLU A 443 -24.31 32.54 5.17
N LYS A 444 -23.18 32.35 4.49
CA LYS A 444 -22.51 33.42 3.73
C LYS A 444 -23.32 33.86 2.51
N LEU A 445 -24.12 32.95 1.93
CA LEU A 445 -25.10 33.24 0.89
C LEU A 445 -26.45 33.77 1.44
N ARG A 446 -26.56 33.97 2.76
CA ARG A 446 -27.75 34.45 3.48
C ARG A 446 -28.98 33.53 3.41
N ASP A 447 -28.79 32.24 3.09
CA ASP A 447 -29.83 31.22 3.21
C ASP A 447 -29.81 30.62 4.64
N TYR A 448 -30.19 31.45 5.62
CA TYR A 448 -30.04 31.12 7.04
C TYR A 448 -30.88 29.91 7.47
N ALA A 449 -32.04 29.71 6.85
CA ALA A 449 -32.88 28.56 7.14
C ALA A 449 -32.19 27.23 6.77
N LYS A 450 -31.52 27.16 5.60
CA LYS A 450 -30.74 25.98 5.23
C LYS A 450 -29.47 25.84 6.06
N ALA A 451 -28.81 26.96 6.40
CA ALA A 451 -27.65 26.95 7.29
C ALA A 451 -27.98 26.31 8.66
N ILE A 452 -29.06 26.76 9.30
CA ILE A 452 -29.55 26.21 10.58
C ILE A 452 -29.87 24.71 10.44
N LYS A 453 -30.49 24.29 9.32
CA LYS A 453 -30.78 22.87 9.07
C LYS A 453 -29.52 22.02 9.00
N ASP A 454 -28.47 22.49 8.34
CA ASP A 454 -27.20 21.78 8.23
C ASP A 454 -26.42 21.77 9.56
N TYR A 455 -26.40 22.90 10.29
CA TYR A 455 -25.79 22.96 11.60
C TYR A 455 -26.49 22.03 12.62
N ASN A 456 -27.83 21.93 12.57
CA ASN A 456 -28.56 20.96 13.39
C ASN A 456 -28.14 19.52 13.07
N LYS A 457 -28.06 19.16 11.78
CA LYS A 457 -27.58 17.83 11.39
C LYS A 457 -26.16 17.56 11.89
N ALA A 458 -25.27 18.55 11.82
CA ALA A 458 -23.91 18.39 12.33
C ALA A 458 -23.90 18.15 13.86
N ILE A 459 -24.70 18.90 14.62
CA ILE A 459 -24.86 18.73 16.08
C ILE A 459 -25.46 17.36 16.43
N GLU A 460 -26.47 16.90 15.68
CA GLU A 460 -27.10 15.59 15.90
C GLU A 460 -26.11 14.43 15.66
N ARG A 461 -25.21 14.59 14.69
CA ARG A 461 -24.21 13.57 14.32
C ARG A 461 -23.02 13.53 15.26
N ASP A 462 -22.51 14.69 15.63
CA ASP A 462 -21.38 14.82 16.55
C ASP A 462 -21.70 15.83 17.66
N PRO A 463 -22.48 15.41 18.67
CA PRO A 463 -22.88 16.29 19.77
C PRO A 463 -21.72 16.63 20.71
N GLY A 464 -20.54 16.01 20.55
CA GLY A 464 -19.35 16.22 21.37
C GLY A 464 -18.39 17.30 20.83
N ARG A 465 -18.65 17.82 19.63
CA ARG A 465 -17.78 18.80 18.96
C ARG A 465 -18.31 20.24 19.12
N PRO A 466 -17.48 21.20 19.56
CA PRO A 466 -17.91 22.58 19.80
C PRO A 466 -18.31 23.31 18.51
N GLY A 467 -17.69 22.98 17.37
CA GLY A 467 -17.87 23.68 16.10
C GLY A 467 -19.32 23.79 15.63
N GLY A 468 -20.11 22.72 15.72
CA GLY A 468 -21.52 22.76 15.30
C GLY A 468 -22.37 23.70 16.16
N TYR A 469 -22.16 23.68 17.48
CA TYR A 469 -22.84 24.59 18.40
C TYR A 469 -22.40 26.04 18.18
N ASN A 470 -21.11 26.28 17.91
CA ASN A 470 -20.60 27.61 17.62
C ASN A 470 -21.24 28.18 16.34
N SER A 471 -21.24 27.43 15.24
CA SER A 471 -21.84 27.88 13.98
C SER A 471 -23.35 28.12 14.12
N MET A 472 -24.04 27.28 14.90
CA MET A 472 -25.45 27.49 15.23
C MET A 472 -25.66 28.77 16.05
N ALA A 473 -24.87 28.98 17.10
CA ALA A 473 -24.97 30.18 17.94
C ALA A 473 -24.71 31.44 17.12
N TRP A 474 -23.69 31.41 16.26
CA TRP A 474 -23.31 32.52 15.40
C TRP A 474 -24.46 32.92 14.48
N VAL A 475 -25.08 31.97 13.77
CA VAL A 475 -26.19 32.31 12.86
C VAL A 475 -27.41 32.84 13.62
N LEU A 476 -27.73 32.28 14.78
CA LEU A 476 -28.86 32.71 15.62
C LEU A 476 -28.64 34.10 16.24
N ALA A 477 -27.38 34.52 16.46
CA ALA A 477 -27.05 35.85 16.96
C ALA A 477 -26.90 36.89 15.84
N THR A 478 -26.38 36.51 14.67
CA THR A 478 -25.83 37.48 13.70
C THR A 478 -26.53 37.53 12.35
N CYS A 479 -27.44 36.58 12.04
CA CYS A 479 -28.11 36.58 10.75
C CYS A 479 -28.93 37.87 10.53
N THR A 480 -29.07 38.34 9.29
CA THR A 480 -29.81 39.59 9.02
C THR A 480 -31.32 39.43 9.11
N GLU A 481 -31.84 38.19 9.04
CA GLU A 481 -33.26 37.88 9.14
C GLU A 481 -33.73 37.78 10.59
N GLN A 482 -34.52 38.75 11.07
CA GLN A 482 -35.05 38.76 12.44
C GLN A 482 -35.83 37.48 12.80
N LYS A 483 -36.52 36.86 11.82
CA LYS A 483 -37.29 35.62 12.03
C LYS A 483 -36.42 34.44 12.47
N GLN A 484 -35.16 34.42 12.03
CA GLN A 484 -34.22 33.35 12.35
C GLN A 484 -33.36 33.68 13.58
N ARG A 485 -33.26 34.96 13.97
CA ARG A 485 -32.51 35.37 15.17
C ARG A 485 -33.20 34.91 16.44
N ASP A 486 -32.42 34.36 17.37
CA ASP A 486 -32.85 33.95 18.70
C ASP A 486 -31.67 34.07 19.67
N GLY A 487 -31.52 35.26 20.26
CA GLY A 487 -30.40 35.56 21.16
C GLY A 487 -30.31 34.64 22.37
N ARG A 488 -31.45 34.16 22.90
CA ARG A 488 -31.45 33.24 24.05
C ARG A 488 -30.90 31.87 23.67
N LYS A 489 -31.33 31.31 22.54
CA LYS A 489 -30.76 30.05 22.03
C LYS A 489 -29.31 30.22 21.60
N ALA A 490 -28.96 31.33 20.97
CA ALA A 490 -27.59 31.64 20.60
C ALA A 490 -26.67 31.60 21.82
N LEU A 491 -27.10 32.23 22.92
CA LEU A 491 -26.34 32.24 24.18
C LEU A 491 -26.14 30.82 24.75
N GLN A 492 -27.20 30.00 24.78
CA GLN A 492 -27.11 28.62 25.25
C GLN A 492 -26.12 27.79 24.41
N TYR A 493 -26.18 27.89 23.09
CA TYR A 493 -25.29 27.15 22.21
C TYR A 493 -23.84 27.66 22.29
N ALA A 494 -23.62 28.97 22.38
CA ALA A 494 -22.28 29.55 22.53
C ALA A 494 -21.61 29.11 23.84
N GLN A 495 -22.34 29.14 24.96
CA GLN A 495 -21.85 28.65 26.26
C GLN A 495 -21.51 27.16 26.22
N LYS A 496 -22.34 26.36 25.55
CA LYS A 496 -22.10 24.93 25.36
C LYS A 496 -20.84 24.67 24.51
N ALA A 497 -20.62 25.45 23.46
CA ALA A 497 -19.43 25.36 22.63
C ALA A 497 -18.15 25.65 23.45
N ILE A 498 -18.14 26.72 24.25
CA ILE A 498 -16.99 27.08 25.11
C ILE A 498 -16.71 25.99 26.15
N MET A 499 -17.74 25.50 26.83
CA MET A 499 -17.58 24.43 27.84
C MET A 499 -16.90 23.19 27.22
N MET A 500 -17.29 22.81 26.00
CA MET A 500 -16.69 21.68 25.30
C MET A 500 -15.27 21.98 24.82
N ALA A 501 -15.04 23.18 24.30
CA ALA A 501 -13.73 23.62 23.84
C ALA A 501 -12.70 23.64 24.97
N GLU A 502 -13.06 24.17 26.14
CA GLU A 502 -12.18 24.19 27.33
C GLU A 502 -11.88 22.76 27.80
N LYS A 503 -12.89 21.88 27.85
CA LYS A 503 -12.71 20.46 28.20
C LYS A 503 -11.75 19.75 27.25
N ASN A 504 -11.83 20.07 25.96
CA ASN A 504 -11.03 19.43 24.91
C ASN A 504 -9.68 20.12 24.66
N LYS A 505 -9.37 21.21 25.39
CA LYS A 505 -8.19 22.08 25.15
C LYS A 505 -8.10 22.54 23.70
N ASP A 506 -9.25 22.92 23.13
CA ASP A 506 -9.35 23.39 21.76
C ASP A 506 -8.56 24.69 21.56
N VAL A 507 -7.89 24.80 20.41
CA VAL A 507 -7.07 25.96 20.04
C VAL A 507 -7.90 27.14 19.54
N ASN A 508 -9.14 26.91 19.11
CA ASN A 508 -10.02 27.93 18.51
C ASN A 508 -10.88 28.68 19.54
N LEU A 509 -10.40 28.80 20.78
CA LEU A 509 -11.17 29.39 21.87
C LEU A 509 -11.53 30.87 21.63
N ALA A 510 -10.70 31.60 20.87
CA ALA A 510 -10.96 32.99 20.49
C ALA A 510 -12.27 33.13 19.68
N GLU A 511 -12.47 32.28 18.66
CA GLU A 511 -13.68 32.28 17.84
C GLU A 511 -14.95 32.01 18.67
N TYR A 512 -14.84 31.15 19.67
CA TYR A 512 -15.99 30.80 20.52
C TYR A 512 -16.37 31.96 21.46
N TYR A 513 -15.40 32.73 21.94
CA TYR A 513 -15.69 33.95 22.70
C TYR A 513 -16.26 35.08 21.84
N ASP A 514 -15.85 35.22 20.57
CA ASP A 514 -16.47 36.17 19.63
C ASP A 514 -17.96 35.84 19.43
N THR A 515 -18.28 34.57 19.16
CA THR A 515 -19.68 34.14 19.05
C THR A 515 -20.47 34.36 20.34
N LEU A 516 -19.87 34.10 21.50
CA LEU A 516 -20.52 34.36 22.79
C LEU A 516 -20.77 35.86 23.01
N ALA A 517 -19.84 36.72 22.60
CA ALA A 517 -20.00 38.17 22.65
C ALA A 517 -21.18 38.63 21.79
N ALA A 518 -21.26 38.15 20.55
CA ALA A 518 -22.38 38.43 19.66
C ALA A 518 -23.72 37.96 20.24
N ALA A 519 -23.75 36.79 20.89
CA ALA A 519 -24.95 36.28 21.54
C ALA A 519 -25.39 37.14 22.73
N TYR A 520 -24.46 37.58 23.59
CA TYR A 520 -24.77 38.52 24.68
C TYR A 520 -25.27 39.87 24.17
N ALA A 521 -24.71 40.39 23.08
CA ALA A 521 -25.17 41.63 22.49
C ALA A 521 -26.62 41.50 21.99
N GLU A 522 -26.98 40.37 21.37
CA GLU A 522 -28.35 40.11 20.92
C GLU A 522 -29.35 39.93 22.07
N THR A 523 -28.91 39.50 23.26
CA THR A 523 -29.75 39.49 24.47
C THR A 523 -29.82 40.84 25.20
N GLY A 524 -29.06 41.84 24.75
CA GLY A 524 -28.97 43.16 25.38
C GLY A 524 -27.99 43.26 26.55
N GLU A 525 -27.21 42.20 26.82
CA GLU A 525 -26.19 42.15 27.88
C GLU A 525 -24.85 42.72 27.40
N PHE A 526 -24.86 43.97 26.95
CA PHE A 526 -23.76 44.62 26.25
C PHE A 526 -22.43 44.70 27.03
N GLU A 527 -22.48 44.83 28.35
CA GLU A 527 -21.26 44.83 29.18
C GLU A 527 -20.56 43.47 29.12
N LYS A 528 -21.32 42.38 29.20
CA LYS A 528 -20.79 41.01 29.06
C LYS A 528 -20.31 40.76 27.64
N ALA A 529 -21.03 41.27 26.63
CA ALA A 529 -20.61 41.18 25.24
C ALA A 529 -19.22 41.82 25.03
N ALA A 530 -19.01 43.05 25.52
CA ALA A 530 -17.73 43.73 25.43
C ALA A 530 -16.60 42.99 26.18
N GLN A 531 -16.91 42.38 27.33
CA GLN A 531 -15.95 41.56 28.08
C GLN A 531 -15.54 40.30 27.31
N MET A 532 -16.50 39.57 26.73
CA MET A 532 -16.22 38.35 25.97
C MET A 532 -15.46 38.66 24.67
N GLU A 533 -15.81 39.75 23.98
CA GLU A 533 -15.09 40.19 22.78
C GLU A 533 -13.65 40.61 23.11
N SER A 534 -13.44 41.26 24.28
CA SER A 534 -12.08 41.58 24.75
C SER A 534 -11.28 40.31 25.02
N ARG A 535 -11.90 39.30 25.63
CA ARG A 535 -11.26 37.99 25.84
C ARG A 535 -10.94 37.28 24.53
N ALA A 536 -11.82 37.35 23.53
CA ALA A 536 -11.57 36.85 22.19
C ALA A 536 -10.36 37.56 21.55
N TYR A 537 -10.32 38.89 21.64
CA TYR A 537 -9.23 39.73 21.13
C TYR A 537 -7.86 39.39 21.75
N ASP A 538 -7.82 39.13 23.06
CA ASP A 538 -6.59 38.78 23.78
C ASP A 538 -6.10 37.38 23.42
N LEU A 539 -7.03 36.44 23.20
CA LEU A 539 -6.72 35.07 22.78
C LEU A 539 -6.39 34.93 21.30
N PHE A 540 -6.71 35.95 20.48
CA PHE A 540 -6.47 35.94 19.04
C PHE A 540 -4.99 35.72 18.71
N ARG A 541 -4.69 34.63 18.00
CA ARG A 541 -3.35 34.30 17.52
C ARG A 541 -3.24 34.62 16.02
N PRO A 542 -2.35 35.54 15.62
CA PRO A 542 -2.23 35.99 14.23
C PRO A 542 -1.64 34.96 13.25
N LEU A 543 -1.38 33.73 13.66
CA LEU A 543 -0.76 32.70 12.80
C LEU A 543 -1.67 32.22 11.64
N TYR A 544 -2.94 32.64 11.62
CA TYR A 544 -3.97 32.12 10.72
C TYR A 544 -4.97 33.16 10.22
N GLU A 545 -5.27 34.15 11.05
CA GLU A 545 -6.35 35.11 10.80
C GLU A 545 -5.77 36.46 10.35
N LYS A 546 -6.46 37.10 9.42
CA LYS A 546 -5.94 38.30 8.76
C LYS A 546 -5.91 39.44 9.79
N PRO A 547 -4.95 40.37 9.73
CA PRO A 547 -4.90 41.55 10.62
C PRO A 547 -6.23 42.34 10.67
N LYS A 548 -7.01 42.25 9.60
CA LYS A 548 -8.35 42.83 9.48
C LYS A 548 -9.33 42.27 10.51
N ASP A 549 -9.27 40.98 10.82
CA ASP A 549 -10.23 40.34 11.73
C ASP A 549 -10.02 40.80 13.18
N LYS A 550 -8.76 41.00 13.60
CA LYS A 550 -8.41 41.58 14.90
C LYS A 550 -8.80 43.06 15.02
N ALA A 551 -8.70 43.82 13.93
CA ALA A 551 -9.17 45.21 13.90
C ALA A 551 -10.70 45.29 14.03
N ASP A 552 -11.41 44.43 13.31
CA ASP A 552 -12.87 44.30 13.41
C ASP A 552 -13.32 43.93 14.83
N MET A 553 -12.60 43.02 15.51
CA MET A 553 -12.85 42.72 16.94
C MET A 553 -12.75 43.97 17.82
N LYS A 554 -11.71 44.77 17.63
CA LYS A 554 -11.51 46.00 18.41
C LYS A 554 -12.64 47.02 18.20
N GLU A 555 -13.12 47.16 16.97
CA GLU A 555 -14.28 48.00 16.67
C GLU A 555 -15.56 47.46 17.31
N ARG A 556 -15.78 46.15 17.28
CA ARG A 556 -16.93 45.50 17.94
C ARG A 556 -16.95 45.71 19.44
N ILE A 557 -15.80 45.68 20.13
CA ILE A 557 -15.71 46.03 21.55
C ILE A 557 -16.28 47.44 21.80
N GLY A 558 -15.95 48.40 20.93
CA GLY A 558 -16.48 49.76 20.99
C GLY A 558 -17.98 49.82 20.71
N ALA A 559 -18.45 49.09 19.70
CA ALA A 559 -19.86 48.99 19.35
C ALA A 559 -20.70 48.42 20.52
N TYR A 560 -20.23 47.34 21.15
CA TYR A 560 -20.88 46.76 22.32
C TYR A 560 -20.92 47.74 23.50
N LYS A 561 -19.84 48.48 23.77
CA LYS A 561 -19.84 49.55 24.80
C LYS A 561 -20.86 50.65 24.49
N ASN A 562 -21.13 50.92 23.21
CA ASN A 562 -22.14 51.86 22.75
C ASN A 562 -23.56 51.24 22.62
N ARG A 563 -23.76 50.02 23.12
CA ARG A 563 -25.03 49.28 23.07
C ARG A 563 -25.53 48.99 21.64
N GLU A 564 -24.61 48.79 20.71
CA GLU A 564 -24.90 48.37 19.34
C GLU A 564 -24.75 46.85 19.22
N THR A 565 -25.71 46.14 18.60
CA THR A 565 -25.58 44.71 18.30
C THR A 565 -24.63 44.46 17.12
N PHE A 566 -24.22 43.21 16.92
CA PHE A 566 -23.37 42.84 15.78
C PHE A 566 -23.99 43.26 14.44
N VAL A 567 -25.30 43.05 14.27
CA VAL A 567 -26.02 43.40 13.02
C VAL A 567 -26.04 44.92 12.81
N GLN A 568 -26.23 45.70 13.87
CA GLN A 568 -26.22 47.16 13.82
C GLN A 568 -24.84 47.70 13.45
N TRP A 569 -23.79 47.22 14.14
CA TRP A 569 -22.40 47.56 13.85
C TRP A 569 -22.04 47.24 12.39
N LYS A 570 -22.35 46.03 11.93
CA LYS A 570 -22.05 45.60 10.56
C LYS A 570 -22.80 46.41 9.50
N SER A 571 -24.05 46.79 9.79
CA SER A 571 -24.85 47.65 8.90
C SER A 571 -24.28 49.06 8.81
N LYS A 572 -23.78 49.62 9.91
CA LYS A 572 -23.11 50.92 9.95
C LYS A 572 -21.81 50.90 9.16
N LYS A 573 -20.95 49.90 9.44
CA LYS A 573 -19.67 49.72 8.76
C LYS A 573 -19.78 49.47 7.25
N ALA A 574 -20.90 48.88 6.79
CA ALA A 574 -21.15 48.69 5.35
C ALA A 574 -21.57 49.98 4.62
N LYS A 575 -21.92 51.05 5.36
CA LYS A 575 -22.28 52.37 4.81
C LYS A 575 -21.11 53.34 4.80
N GLU A 576 -20.10 53.08 5.63
CA GLU A 576 -18.79 53.75 5.66
C GLU A 576 -17.89 53.18 4.57
#